data_AF-A0A955TS40-F1
#
_entry.id   AF-A0A955TS40-F1
#
_cell.length_a   1.000
_cell.length_b   1.000
_cell.length_c   1.000
_cell.angle_alpha   90.00
_cell.angle_beta   90.00
_cell.angle_gamma   90.00
#
_symmetry.space_group_name_H-M   'P 1'
#
loop_
_entity.id
_entity.type
_entity.pdbx_description
1 polymer ?
#
loop_
_entity_poly.entity_id
_entity_poly.type
_entity_poly.pdbx_seq_one_letter_code
_entity_poly.pdbx_strand_id
1 'polypeptide(L)'
;MKLKRFEALTLQEALQAVKAELGPDAVIVSSRRVQKGGGLFGLMSQSMVEVTAAVDQTQQAEAPRKQSLAALAALRKASAPLEKPKPAFQPVEPDPDANFREQLKVATALDPMKEQMQKMREEIRRLREEQRDPERVLGPLR
;
A
#
# COMPACT_ATOMS: atom_id res chain seq x y z
N MET A 1 -15.12 -25.05 1.13
CA MET A 1 -14.38 -23.77 0.97
C MET A 1 -14.72 -23.05 -0.35
N LYS A 2 -15.00 -21.73 -0.30
CA LYS A 2 -15.10 -20.80 -1.43
C LYS A 2 -14.09 -19.67 -1.23
N LEU A 3 -13.22 -19.39 -2.21
CA LEU A 3 -12.19 -18.33 -2.16
C LEU A 3 -12.52 -17.27 -3.22
N LYS A 4 -12.51 -15.98 -2.85
CA LYS A 4 -12.77 -14.88 -3.78
C LYS A 4 -11.90 -13.65 -3.47
N ARG A 5 -11.55 -12.91 -4.53
CA ARG A 5 -10.81 -11.65 -4.48
C ARG A 5 -11.75 -10.47 -4.70
N PHE A 6 -11.54 -9.41 -3.93
CA PHE A 6 -12.29 -8.17 -3.92
C PHE A 6 -11.34 -6.99 -4.09
N GLU A 7 -11.72 -6.01 -4.89
CA GLU A 7 -10.95 -4.78 -5.11
C GLU A 7 -11.83 -3.58 -4.79
N ALA A 8 -11.30 -2.61 -4.04
CA ALA A 8 -11.99 -1.36 -3.75
C ALA A 8 -11.00 -0.19 -3.59
N LEU A 9 -11.51 1.04 -3.48
CA LEU A 9 -10.67 2.22 -3.23
C LEU A 9 -10.14 2.20 -1.79
N THR A 10 -10.98 1.74 -0.87
CA THR A 10 -10.66 1.66 0.55
C THR A 10 -10.74 0.21 1.05
N LEU A 11 -10.00 -0.07 2.13
CA LEU A 11 -10.12 -1.37 2.80
C LEU A 11 -11.54 -1.59 3.34
N GLN A 12 -12.20 -0.54 3.84
CA GLN A 12 -13.53 -0.63 4.41
C GLN A 12 -14.56 -1.08 3.37
N GLU A 13 -14.52 -0.50 2.17
CA GLU A 13 -15.39 -0.91 1.05
C GLU A 13 -15.12 -2.36 0.64
N ALA A 14 -13.85 -2.76 0.56
CA ALA A 14 -13.51 -4.15 0.24
C ALA A 14 -14.06 -5.13 1.29
N LEU A 15 -13.96 -4.78 2.58
CA LEU A 15 -14.51 -5.60 3.67
C LEU A 15 -16.04 -5.64 3.65
N GLN A 16 -16.69 -4.54 3.28
CA GLN A 16 -18.14 -4.50 3.13
C GLN A 16 -18.60 -5.39 1.98
N ALA A 17 -17.89 -5.36 0.85
CA ALA A 17 -18.15 -6.26 -0.28
C ALA A 17 -17.94 -7.74 0.11
N VAL A 18 -16.87 -8.06 0.84
CA VAL A 18 -16.63 -9.40 1.37
C VAL A 18 -17.80 -9.86 2.23
N LYS A 19 -18.26 -9.05 3.19
CA LYS A 19 -19.37 -9.39 4.07
C LYS A 19 -20.69 -9.55 3.32
N ALA A 20 -20.95 -8.68 2.35
CA ALA A 20 -22.17 -8.71 1.55
C ALA A 20 -22.25 -9.99 0.69
N GLU A 21 -21.11 -10.48 0.20
CA GLU A 21 -21.08 -11.62 -0.72
C GLU A 21 -20.79 -12.97 -0.05
N LEU A 22 -19.81 -13.03 0.85
CA LEU A 22 -19.39 -14.27 1.52
C LEU A 22 -20.01 -14.44 2.91
N GLY A 23 -20.59 -13.38 3.48
CA GLY A 23 -21.20 -13.39 4.81
C GLY A 23 -20.24 -13.00 5.94
N PRO A 24 -20.75 -12.96 7.19
CA PRO A 24 -19.97 -12.57 8.36
C PRO A 24 -18.90 -13.61 8.76
N ASP A 25 -19.05 -14.85 8.31
CA ASP A 25 -18.15 -15.97 8.61
C ASP A 25 -16.95 -16.05 7.65
N ALA A 26 -16.79 -15.07 6.75
CA ALA A 26 -15.68 -15.00 5.82
C ALA A 26 -14.35 -14.69 6.53
N VAL A 27 -13.32 -15.46 6.20
CA VAL A 27 -11.94 -15.29 6.70
C VAL A 27 -11.10 -14.60 5.64
N ILE A 28 -10.40 -13.54 6.01
CA ILE A 28 -9.48 -12.85 5.11
C ILE A 28 -8.18 -13.64 5.02
N VAL A 29 -7.81 -14.02 3.80
CA VAL A 29 -6.57 -14.75 3.49
C VAL A 29 -5.41 -13.79 3.27
N SER A 30 -5.65 -12.70 2.55
CA SER A 30 -4.62 -11.72 2.22
C SER A 30 -5.25 -10.36 1.95
N SER A 31 -4.54 -9.30 2.32
CA SER A 31 -4.86 -7.93 1.93
C SER A 31 -3.59 -7.22 1.46
N ARG A 32 -3.68 -6.53 0.33
CA ARG A 32 -2.55 -5.74 -0.21
C ARG A 32 -3.06 -4.48 -0.89
N ARG A 33 -2.23 -3.44 -0.86
CA ARG A 33 -2.42 -2.28 -1.73
C ARG A 33 -1.87 -2.58 -3.12
N VAL A 34 -2.64 -2.23 -4.14
CA VAL A 34 -2.28 -2.41 -5.54
C VAL A 34 -2.47 -1.09 -6.27
N GLN A 35 -1.55 -0.76 -7.16
CA GLN A 35 -1.69 0.39 -8.04
C GLN A 35 -2.25 -0.13 -9.37
N LYS A 36 -3.49 0.23 -9.69
CA LYS A 36 -4.10 -0.12 -10.97
C LYS A 36 -3.71 0.98 -11.95
N GLY A 37 -2.83 0.65 -12.90
CA GLY A 37 -2.26 1.59 -13.85
C GLY A 37 -3.31 2.20 -14.77
N GLY A 38 -3.25 3.51 -14.97
CA GLY A 38 -4.08 4.25 -15.92
C GLY A 38 -3.30 4.71 -17.14
N GLY A 39 -3.87 4.46 -18.33
CA GLY A 39 -3.51 5.06 -19.61
C GLY A 39 -2.16 4.63 -20.22
N LEU A 40 -1.98 5.01 -21.49
CA LEU A 40 -0.85 4.67 -22.39
C LEU A 40 0.55 5.05 -21.87
N PHE A 41 0.65 5.83 -20.78
CA PHE A 41 1.93 6.35 -20.28
C PHE A 41 2.11 6.29 -18.74
N GLY A 42 1.23 5.61 -17.99
CA GLY A 42 1.44 5.45 -16.53
C GLY A 42 1.27 6.72 -15.69
N LEU A 43 0.73 7.81 -16.25
CA LEU A 43 0.51 9.08 -15.54
C LEU A 43 -0.67 9.07 -14.56
N MET A 44 -1.53 8.05 -14.58
CA MET A 44 -2.73 7.99 -13.73
C MET A 44 -2.88 6.63 -13.03
N SER A 45 -1.88 6.18 -12.27
CA SER A 45 -2.03 5.01 -11.41
C SER A 45 -2.96 5.33 -10.23
N GLN A 46 -4.06 4.60 -10.11
CA GLN A 46 -4.96 4.72 -8.96
C GLN A 46 -4.59 3.68 -7.90
N SER A 47 -4.36 4.15 -6.67
CA SER A 47 -4.17 3.25 -5.53
C SER A 47 -5.49 2.58 -5.17
N MET A 48 -5.49 1.25 -5.07
CA MET A 48 -6.61 0.43 -4.68
C MET A 48 -6.18 -0.60 -3.63
N VAL A 49 -7.16 -1.19 -2.96
CA VAL A 49 -6.97 -2.27 -1.99
C VAL A 49 -7.57 -3.54 -2.57
N GLU A 50 -6.77 -4.60 -2.54
CA GLU A 50 -7.17 -5.94 -2.93
C GLU A 50 -7.24 -6.81 -1.68
N VAL A 51 -8.37 -7.48 -1.49
CA VAL A 51 -8.66 -8.37 -0.36
C VAL A 51 -9.07 -9.72 -0.90
N THR A 52 -8.37 -10.77 -0.49
CA THR A 52 -8.75 -12.16 -0.79
C THR A 52 -9.36 -12.77 0.46
N ALA A 53 -10.55 -13.34 0.34
CA ALA A 53 -11.31 -13.91 1.43
C ALA A 53 -11.82 -15.32 1.08
N ALA A 54 -11.92 -16.17 2.09
CA ALA A 54 -12.44 -17.53 1.99
C ALA A 54 -13.60 -17.74 2.97
N VAL A 55 -14.58 -18.56 2.60
CA VAL A 55 -15.61 -19.06 3.51
C VAL A 55 -15.67 -20.58 3.43
N ASP A 56 -15.70 -21.26 4.57
CA ASP A 56 -15.89 -22.70 4.63
C ASP A 56 -17.28 -23.05 5.17
N GLN A 57 -18.03 -23.85 4.42
CA GLN A 57 -19.44 -24.15 4.74
C GLN A 57 -19.58 -25.16 5.89
N THR A 58 -18.47 -25.77 6.33
CA THR A 58 -18.44 -26.78 7.39
C THR A 58 -18.18 -26.17 8.77
N GLN A 59 -17.76 -24.91 8.84
CA GLN A 59 -17.47 -24.23 10.10
C GLN A 59 -18.60 -23.23 10.42
N GLN A 60 -19.71 -23.74 10.97
CA GLN A 60 -20.53 -22.95 11.88
C GLN A 60 -19.68 -22.68 13.13
N ALA A 61 -18.74 -21.73 13.04
CA ALA A 61 -17.93 -21.32 14.16
C ALA A 61 -18.81 -20.52 15.12
N GLU A 62 -19.16 -21.16 16.23
CA GLU A 62 -19.84 -20.55 17.37
C GLU A 62 -19.13 -19.25 17.77
N ALA A 63 -19.79 -18.11 17.56
CA ALA A 63 -19.31 -16.83 18.05
C ALA A 63 -19.17 -16.89 19.59
N PRO A 64 -18.02 -16.50 20.19
CA PRO A 64 -17.83 -16.52 21.64
C PRO A 64 -18.53 -15.30 22.29
N ARG A 65 -19.84 -15.15 22.08
CA ARG A 65 -20.62 -14.07 22.70
C ARG A 65 -20.90 -14.31 24.18
N LYS A 66 -20.72 -15.54 24.67
CA LYS A 66 -21.04 -15.92 26.06
C LYS A 66 -19.85 -15.82 27.02
N GLN A 67 -18.61 -15.91 26.53
CA GLN A 67 -17.41 -15.81 27.39
C GLN A 67 -17.07 -14.37 27.78
N SER A 68 -17.42 -13.38 26.95
CA SER A 68 -17.12 -11.96 27.20
C SER A 68 -17.88 -11.39 28.40
N LEU A 69 -19.14 -11.79 28.61
CA LEU A 69 -19.96 -11.32 29.74
C LEU A 69 -19.47 -11.86 31.09
N ALA A 70 -19.04 -13.13 31.15
CA ALA A 70 -18.49 -13.74 32.36
C ALA A 70 -17.13 -13.14 32.73
N ALA A 71 -16.28 -12.85 31.73
CA ALA A 71 -14.99 -12.20 31.95
C ALA A 71 -15.15 -10.74 32.44
N LEU A 72 -16.08 -9.98 31.87
CA LEU A 72 -16.42 -8.61 32.32
C LEU A 72 -16.94 -8.57 33.76
N ALA A 73 -17.74 -9.57 34.18
CA ALA A 73 -18.24 -9.67 35.54
C ALA A 73 -17.14 -10.03 36.56
N ALA A 74 -16.18 -10.88 36.17
CA ALA A 74 -15.05 -11.26 37.02
C ALA A 74 -14.06 -10.10 37.24
N LEU A 75 -13.75 -9.31 36.20
CA LEU A 75 -12.88 -8.13 36.35
C LEU A 75 -13.47 -7.07 37.29
N ARG A 76 -14.79 -6.89 37.30
CA ARG A 76 -15.46 -5.90 38.17
C ARG A 76 -15.43 -6.26 39.66
N LYS A 77 -15.25 -7.54 40.01
CA LYS A 77 -15.19 -8.01 41.41
C LYS A 77 -13.77 -7.95 42.00
N ALA A 78 -12.74 -7.76 41.17
CA ALA A 78 -11.34 -7.73 41.58
C ALA A 78 -10.74 -6.31 41.70
N SER A 79 -11.53 -5.25 41.48
CA SER A 79 -11.05 -3.87 41.62
C SER A 79 -11.01 -3.42 43.09
N ALA A 80 -10.02 -3.90 43.84
CA ALA A 80 -9.45 -3.13 44.96
C ALA A 80 -8.77 -1.87 44.38
N PRO A 81 -8.65 -0.76 45.15
CA PRO A 81 -8.11 0.49 44.63
C PRO A 81 -6.68 0.30 44.13
N LEU A 82 -6.49 0.26 42.82
CA LEU A 82 -5.19 0.36 42.19
C LEU A 82 -4.67 1.76 42.49
N GLU A 83 -3.79 1.87 43.49
CA GLU A 83 -2.83 2.96 43.56
C GLU A 83 -2.18 3.08 42.19
N LYS A 84 -2.38 4.24 41.56
CA LYS A 84 -1.85 4.54 40.23
C LYS A 84 -0.32 4.50 40.31
N PRO A 85 0.39 3.53 39.70
CA PRO A 85 1.76 3.83 39.36
C PRO A 85 1.66 4.89 38.26
N LYS A 86 2.11 6.11 38.58
CA LYS A 86 2.35 7.17 37.59
C LYS A 86 3.19 6.52 36.48
N PRO A 87 2.68 6.37 35.24
CA PRO A 87 3.58 6.13 34.13
C PRO A 87 4.34 7.44 34.01
N ALA A 88 5.60 7.45 34.44
CA ALA A 88 6.55 8.39 33.92
C ALA A 88 6.64 8.07 32.42
N PHE A 89 5.76 8.71 31.65
CA PHE A 89 5.90 8.84 30.22
C PHE A 89 7.16 9.68 30.05
N GLN A 90 8.33 9.02 30.09
CA GLN A 90 9.51 9.63 29.53
C GLN A 90 9.17 9.80 28.05
N PRO A 91 9.14 11.03 27.53
CA PRO A 91 9.18 11.20 26.09
C PRO A 91 10.52 10.59 25.69
N VAL A 92 10.49 9.36 25.18
CA VAL A 92 11.55 8.92 24.29
C VAL A 92 11.41 9.81 23.08
N GLU A 93 12.08 10.96 23.11
CA GLU A 93 12.33 11.72 21.90
C GLU A 93 12.97 10.75 20.93
N PRO A 94 12.33 10.46 19.78
CA PRO A 94 13.00 9.67 18.77
C PRO A 94 14.21 10.50 18.33
N ASP A 95 15.40 10.06 18.72
CA ASP A 95 16.66 10.59 18.26
C ASP A 95 16.59 10.67 16.72
N PRO A 96 16.48 11.89 16.14
CA PRO A 96 16.23 12.05 14.72
C PRO A 96 17.49 11.72 13.90
N ASP A 97 18.64 11.44 14.51
CA ASP A 97 19.91 11.32 13.80
C ASP A 97 20.25 9.91 13.33
N ALA A 98 19.62 8.86 13.87
CA ALA A 98 19.92 7.48 13.44
C ALA A 98 19.26 7.12 12.10
N ASN A 99 17.94 7.35 11.97
CA ASN A 99 17.17 6.97 10.76
C ASN A 99 17.25 8.00 9.63
N PHE A 100 17.56 9.26 9.92
CA PHE A 100 17.66 10.32 8.91
C PHE A 100 18.94 10.20 8.09
N ARG A 101 20.04 9.76 8.71
CA ARG A 101 21.33 9.52 8.04
C ARG A 101 21.29 8.37 7.04
N GLU A 102 20.45 7.37 7.26
CA GLU A 102 20.24 6.27 6.31
C GLU A 102 19.43 6.72 5.09
N GLN A 103 18.44 7.59 5.28
CA GLN A 103 17.66 8.18 4.18
C GLN A 103 18.46 9.23 3.38
N LEU A 104 19.37 9.97 4.02
CA LEU A 104 20.27 10.88 3.30
C LEU A 104 21.30 10.16 2.43
N LYS A 105 21.68 8.93 2.74
CA LYS A 105 22.53 8.11 1.85
C LYS A 105 21.82 7.68 0.56
N VAL A 106 20.49 7.65 0.56
CA VAL A 106 19.68 7.37 -0.63
C VAL A 106 19.55 8.61 -1.53
N ALA A 107 19.66 9.82 -0.97
CA ALA A 107 19.69 11.05 -1.76
C ALA A 107 20.91 11.12 -2.69
N THR A 108 22.06 10.60 -2.26
CA THR A 108 23.29 10.46 -3.07
C THR A 108 23.26 9.32 -4.09
N ALA A 109 22.24 8.43 -4.06
CA ALA A 109 22.05 7.39 -5.08
C ALA A 109 21.19 7.86 -6.26
N LEU A 110 20.58 9.05 -6.16
CA LEU A 110 19.76 9.63 -7.23
C LEU A 110 20.59 10.39 -8.27
N ASP A 111 21.84 10.72 -7.96
CA ASP A 111 22.72 11.48 -8.85
C ASP A 111 23.10 10.73 -10.14
N PRO A 112 23.56 9.45 -10.12
CA PRO A 112 23.92 8.76 -11.37
C PRO A 112 22.70 8.48 -12.27
N MET A 113 21.52 8.30 -11.68
CA MET A 113 20.28 8.04 -12.44
C MET A 113 19.73 9.32 -13.07
N LYS A 114 19.88 10.47 -12.42
CA LYS A 114 19.53 11.79 -13.00
C LYS A 114 20.43 12.11 -14.19
N GLU A 115 21.73 11.81 -14.11
CA GLU A 115 22.66 11.97 -15.24
C GLU A 115 22.31 11.07 -16.42
N GLN A 116 21.99 9.80 -16.17
CA GLN A 116 21.51 8.89 -17.23
C GLN A 116 20.26 9.43 -17.92
N MET A 117 19.33 10.00 -17.15
CA MET A 117 18.09 10.54 -17.70
C MET A 117 18.32 11.83 -18.51
N GLN A 118 19.29 12.66 -18.13
CA GLN A 118 19.70 13.84 -18.88
C GLN A 118 20.36 13.48 -20.21
N LYS A 119 21.32 12.53 -20.20
CA LYS A 119 21.94 12.02 -21.44
C LYS A 119 20.92 11.42 -22.40
N MET A 120 20.01 10.60 -21.89
CA MET A 120 18.95 10.00 -22.71
C MET A 120 18.00 11.05 -23.30
N ARG A 121 17.68 12.11 -22.56
CA ARG A 121 16.86 13.22 -23.08
C ARG A 121 17.56 14.00 -24.20
N GLU A 122 18.87 14.22 -24.08
CA GLU A 122 19.65 14.86 -25.14
C GLU A 122 19.76 13.99 -26.39
N GLU A 123 19.93 12.68 -26.23
CA GLU A 123 20.00 11.73 -27.33
C GLU A 123 18.67 11.64 -28.10
N ILE A 124 17.53 11.59 -27.38
CA ILE A 124 16.19 11.67 -27.98
C ILE A 124 15.99 13.00 -28.70
N ARG A 125 16.48 14.11 -28.14
CA ARG A 125 16.38 15.43 -28.77
C ARG A 125 17.22 15.50 -30.05
N ARG A 126 18.44 14.97 -30.04
CA ARG A 126 19.30 14.88 -31.23
C ARG A 126 18.67 14.04 -32.32
N LEU A 127 18.20 12.83 -32.01
CA LEU A 127 17.53 11.96 -32.98
C LEU A 127 16.28 12.62 -33.60
N ARG A 128 15.57 13.44 -32.81
CA ARG A 128 14.42 14.21 -33.29
C ARG A 128 14.81 15.40 -34.16
N GLU A 129 15.97 16.01 -33.93
CA GLU A 129 16.54 17.09 -34.74
C GLU A 129 17.19 16.53 -36.04
N GLU A 130 17.82 15.36 -35.98
CA GLU A 130 18.40 14.64 -37.12
C GLU A 130 17.35 14.13 -38.11
N GLN A 131 16.19 13.68 -37.60
CA GLN A 131 15.05 13.32 -38.44
C GLN A 131 14.23 14.53 -38.93
N ARG A 132 14.56 15.75 -38.50
CA ARG A 132 13.83 16.98 -38.87
C ARG A 132 14.35 17.65 -40.14
N ASP A 133 15.40 17.13 -40.76
CA ASP A 133 15.98 17.70 -41.99
C ASP A 133 15.86 16.72 -43.18
N PRO A 134 14.65 16.55 -43.77
CA PRO A 134 14.47 15.75 -44.98
C PRO A 134 15.02 16.41 -46.26
N GLU A 135 15.50 17.66 -46.21
CA GLU A 135 15.85 18.42 -47.43
C GLU A 135 17.30 18.25 -47.90
N ARG A 136 18.18 17.57 -47.16
CA ARG A 136 19.53 17.24 -47.64
C ARG A 136 19.63 15.97 -48.48
N VAL A 137 18.54 15.21 -48.65
CA VAL A 137 18.54 13.93 -49.37
C VAL A 137 18.32 14.08 -50.88
N LEU A 138 17.93 15.26 -51.37
CA LEU A 138 17.80 15.52 -52.81
C LEU A 138 18.91 16.47 -53.26
N GLY A 139 20.08 15.90 -53.56
CA GLY A 139 21.09 16.56 -54.38
C GLY A 139 20.51 16.92 -55.76
N PRO A 140 21.06 17.92 -56.47
CA PRO A 140 20.48 18.42 -57.70
C PRO A 140 20.47 17.31 -58.75
N LEU A 141 19.27 16.89 -59.16
CA LEU A 141 19.07 16.01 -60.31
C LEU A 141 19.40 16.81 -61.58
N ARG A 142 20.44 16.33 -62.27
CA ARG A 142 20.86 16.74 -63.61
C ARG A 142 19.80 16.40 -64.66
#